data_AF-A0A1I6MTF4-F1
#
_entry.id   AF-A0A1I6MTF4-F1
#
_cell.length_a   1.000
_cell.length_b   1.000
_cell.length_c   1.000
_cell.angle_alpha   90.00
_cell.angle_beta   90.00
_cell.angle_gamma   90.00
#
_symmetry.space_group_name_H-M   'P 1'
#
loop_
_entity.id
_entity.type
_entity.pdbx_description
1 polymer ?
#
loop_
_entity_poly.entity_id
_entity_poly.type
_entity_poly.pdbx_seq_one_letter_code
_entity_poly.pdbx_strand_id
1 'polypeptide(L)'
;MRYLFQLVAACALLPGFASAQLLGSTGLAPKEQKKKAHRDNVEWMWQYSPPPADGRENELLQDPRFVPFLQSYLTAPQAFWGPQQGPRKSLADTAFDFLAVPGQVIADSERYITVTGCVFHFCSNRGLLWVDLNAKDPLVIFAAIDWTTENRTPDDPAATYTVWIFSDQTLSAKSDDKNRVPPAFLKSIARWTAAPVPGQKHLQNITTAVLVDPDGTPHQLPPDALGVTSTEVKGK
;
A
#
# COMPACT_ATOMS: atom_id res chain seq x y z
N MET A 1 13.45 -48.70 54.62
CA MET A 1 14.75 -49.11 54.04
C MET A 1 15.46 -47.83 53.60
N ARG A 2 16.48 -47.37 54.35
CA ARG A 2 17.93 -47.62 54.11
C ARG A 2 18.41 -46.92 52.83
N TYR A 3 19.44 -46.06 52.74
CA TYR A 3 20.46 -45.40 53.61
C TYR A 3 20.95 -44.18 52.77
N LEU A 4 21.15 -42.96 53.30
CA LEU A 4 22.39 -42.42 53.90
C LEU A 4 23.62 -42.42 52.96
N PHE A 5 24.21 -41.24 52.68
CA PHE A 5 25.60 -40.88 53.04
C PHE A 5 25.92 -39.39 52.74
N GLN A 6 26.67 -38.81 53.67
CA GLN A 6 27.12 -37.41 53.76
C GLN A 6 28.54 -37.20 53.17
N LEU A 7 29.04 -35.95 53.34
CA LEU A 7 30.46 -35.50 53.47
C LEU A 7 31.18 -35.23 52.12
N VAL A 8 32.06 -34.22 51.92
CA VAL A 8 32.80 -33.29 52.78
C VAL A 8 33.31 -32.09 51.97
N ALA A 9 33.59 -30.99 52.68
CA ALA A 9 34.17 -29.73 52.24
C ALA A 9 35.62 -29.79 51.71
N ALA A 10 36.01 -28.80 50.90
CA ALA A 10 37.38 -28.28 50.89
C ALA A 10 37.42 -26.82 50.38
N CYS A 11 37.84 -25.91 51.26
CA CYS A 11 38.27 -24.56 50.93
C CYS A 11 39.57 -24.58 50.11
N ALA A 12 39.69 -23.68 49.13
CA ALA A 12 40.98 -23.18 48.68
C ALA A 12 40.86 -21.67 48.41
N LEU A 13 41.46 -20.89 49.31
CA LEU A 13 41.89 -19.51 49.09
C LEU A 13 42.99 -19.49 48.04
N LEU A 14 43.11 -18.41 47.25
CA LEU A 14 44.35 -17.75 46.80
C LEU A 14 43.98 -16.46 45.98
N PRO A 15 44.92 -15.52 45.75
CA PRO A 15 44.74 -14.10 45.98
C PRO A 15 44.57 -13.25 44.70
N GLY A 16 44.32 -11.96 44.93
CA GLY A 16 43.87 -11.01 43.93
C GLY A 16 44.84 -10.64 42.81
N PHE A 17 44.23 -10.09 41.77
CA PHE A 17 44.84 -9.13 40.86
C PHE A 17 43.89 -7.94 40.73
N ALA A 18 44.34 -6.79 41.21
CA ALA A 18 43.75 -5.51 40.88
C ALA A 18 43.90 -5.28 39.37
N SER A 19 42.78 -5.10 38.66
CA SER A 19 42.80 -4.52 37.32
C SER A 19 42.39 -3.05 37.43
N ALA A 20 43.40 -2.19 37.50
CA ALA A 20 43.26 -0.80 37.11
C ALA A 20 43.35 -0.74 35.58
N GLN A 21 42.23 -0.49 34.91
CA GLN A 21 42.17 0.01 33.53
C GLN A 21 41.01 1.03 33.49
N LEU A 22 41.34 2.32 33.56
CA LEU A 22 41.47 3.22 32.40
C LEU A 22 40.12 3.47 31.71
N LEU A 23 39.63 4.68 31.95
CA LEU A 23 38.75 5.51 31.13
C LEU A 23 38.52 4.96 29.71
N GLY A 24 37.35 4.35 29.50
CA GLY A 24 36.78 4.11 28.18
C GLY A 24 35.58 5.02 28.01
N SER A 25 35.71 6.02 27.14
CA SER A 25 34.65 6.92 26.72
C SER A 25 33.38 6.14 26.37
N THR A 26 32.23 6.62 26.86
CA THR A 26 30.89 6.25 26.41
C THR A 26 30.82 6.38 24.88
N GLY A 27 31.05 5.27 24.19
CA GLY A 27 30.83 5.15 22.76
C GLY A 27 29.33 5.24 22.50
N LEU A 28 28.88 6.43 22.09
CA LEU A 28 27.59 6.61 21.45
C LEU A 28 27.52 5.65 20.28
N ALA A 29 26.55 4.73 20.32
CA ALA A 29 26.23 3.86 19.21
C ALA A 29 26.10 4.70 17.92
N PRO A 30 26.72 4.31 16.80
CA PRO A 30 26.54 5.01 15.54
C PRO A 30 25.05 5.01 15.21
N LYS A 31 24.46 6.20 15.07
CA LYS A 31 23.13 6.36 14.48
C LYS A 31 23.21 5.73 13.08
N GLU A 32 22.56 4.59 12.88
CA GLU A 32 22.28 4.08 11.55
C GLU A 32 21.54 5.16 10.79
N GLN A 33 22.27 5.85 9.91
CA GLN A 33 21.65 6.66 8.88
C GLN A 33 20.88 5.67 8.01
N LYS A 34 19.56 5.64 8.17
CA LYS A 34 18.65 5.04 7.19
C LYS A 34 19.07 5.59 5.82
N LYS A 35 19.79 4.80 5.03
CA LYS A 35 20.07 5.13 3.64
C LYS A 35 18.71 5.36 3.00
N LYS A 36 18.43 6.60 2.61
CA LYS A 36 17.26 6.88 1.76
C LYS A 36 17.42 5.97 0.55
N ALA A 37 16.47 5.06 0.36
CA ALA A 37 16.45 4.20 -0.82
C ALA A 37 16.58 5.10 -2.06
N HIS A 38 17.52 4.78 -2.93
CA HIS A 38 17.66 5.47 -4.20
C HIS A 38 16.38 5.20 -5.00
N ARG A 39 15.56 6.24 -5.19
CA ARG A 39 14.34 6.14 -5.99
C ARG A 39 14.75 6.10 -7.46
N ASP A 40 14.54 4.95 -8.09
CA ASP A 40 14.90 4.74 -9.50
C ASP A 40 14.07 5.64 -10.43
N ASN A 41 14.60 5.93 -11.62
CA ASN A 41 13.86 6.63 -12.65
C ASN A 41 12.60 5.81 -12.99
N VAL A 42 11.41 6.36 -12.78
CA VAL A 42 10.12 5.69 -12.98
C VAL A 42 9.64 5.72 -14.44
N GLU A 43 10.29 6.49 -15.32
CA GLU A 43 9.91 6.69 -16.72
C GLU A 43 9.85 5.39 -17.53
N TRP A 44 10.51 4.31 -17.08
CA TRP A 44 10.45 3.02 -17.76
C TRP A 44 9.03 2.46 -17.91
N MET A 45 8.08 2.91 -17.09
CA MET A 45 6.67 2.51 -17.19
C MET A 45 6.00 3.01 -18.47
N TRP A 46 6.52 4.07 -19.12
CA TRP A 46 5.97 4.63 -20.35
C TRP A 46 5.81 3.60 -21.46
N GLN A 47 6.73 2.64 -21.55
CA GLN A 47 6.68 1.63 -22.60
C GLN A 47 5.40 0.77 -22.54
N TYR A 48 4.71 0.68 -21.41
CA TYR A 48 3.48 -0.11 -21.27
C TYR A 48 2.20 0.67 -21.57
N SER A 49 2.32 1.98 -21.79
CA SER A 49 1.20 2.81 -22.19
C SER A 49 0.74 2.51 -23.63
N PRO A 50 -0.45 3.02 -24.04
CA PRO A 50 -0.95 2.79 -25.39
C PRO A 50 0.03 3.22 -26.49
N PRO A 51 0.05 2.51 -27.64
CA PRO A 51 -0.84 1.42 -28.06
C PRO A 51 -0.48 0.01 -27.51
N PRO A 52 -1.45 -0.94 -27.41
CA PRO A 52 -2.88 -0.84 -27.80
C PRO A 52 -3.69 0.05 -26.86
N ALA A 53 -4.97 0.31 -27.16
CA ALA A 53 -5.79 1.30 -26.44
C ALA A 53 -5.84 1.08 -24.91
N ASP A 54 -5.81 -0.18 -24.47
CA ASP A 54 -5.82 -0.57 -23.06
C ASP A 54 -4.43 -0.59 -22.40
N GLY A 55 -3.38 -0.33 -23.18
CA GLY A 55 -2.00 -0.49 -22.75
C GLY A 55 -1.57 -1.96 -22.66
N ARG A 56 -0.50 -2.22 -21.90
CA ARG A 56 0.14 -3.55 -21.77
C ARG A 56 0.38 -3.89 -20.30
N GLU A 57 -0.70 -3.98 -19.53
CA GLU A 57 -0.69 -4.29 -18.09
C GLU A 57 -0.07 -5.64 -17.79
N ASN A 58 -0.33 -6.66 -18.62
CA ASN A 58 0.26 -7.99 -18.48
C ASN A 58 1.80 -7.95 -18.57
N GLU A 59 2.34 -7.18 -19.52
CA GLU A 59 3.79 -7.04 -19.70
C GLU A 59 4.41 -6.20 -18.57
N LEU A 60 3.70 -5.18 -18.07
CA LEU A 60 4.14 -4.36 -16.94
C LEU A 60 4.28 -5.19 -15.65
N LEU A 61 3.28 -6.01 -15.32
CA LEU A 61 3.30 -6.86 -14.13
C LEU A 61 4.42 -7.91 -14.16
N GLN A 62 4.88 -8.27 -15.36
CA GLN A 62 5.99 -9.21 -15.58
C GLN A 62 7.36 -8.51 -15.65
N ASP A 63 7.41 -7.17 -15.70
CA ASP A 63 8.68 -6.45 -15.68
C ASP A 63 9.40 -6.68 -14.34
N PRO A 64 10.66 -7.12 -14.34
CA PRO A 64 11.40 -7.39 -13.11
C PRO A 64 11.60 -6.17 -12.20
N ARG A 65 11.41 -4.95 -12.72
CA ARG A 65 11.47 -3.69 -11.97
C ARG A 65 10.17 -3.35 -11.24
N PHE A 66 9.05 -3.95 -11.62
CA PHE A 66 7.74 -3.55 -11.10
C PHE A 66 7.56 -3.88 -9.62
N VAL A 67 7.89 -5.10 -9.19
CA VAL A 67 7.79 -5.49 -7.77
C VAL A 67 8.75 -4.67 -6.87
N PRO A 68 10.05 -4.52 -7.21
CA PRO A 68 10.94 -3.63 -6.46
C PRO A 68 10.46 -2.17 -6.41
N PHE A 69 9.86 -1.68 -7.50
CA PHE A 69 9.22 -0.37 -7.54
C PHE A 69 8.09 -0.28 -6.49
N LEU A 70 7.13 -1.22 -6.49
CA LEU A 70 6.06 -1.22 -5.49
C LEU A 70 6.61 -1.25 -4.06
N GLN A 71 7.63 -2.09 -3.80
CA GLN A 71 8.27 -2.20 -2.49
C GLN A 71 8.97 -0.91 -2.04
N SER A 72 9.46 -0.10 -2.98
CA SER A 72 10.18 1.14 -2.68
C SER A 72 9.26 2.32 -2.36
N TYR A 73 8.03 2.30 -2.89
CA TYR A 73 7.07 3.41 -2.75
C TYR A 73 5.90 3.08 -1.82
N LEU A 74 5.42 1.84 -1.80
CA LEU A 74 4.26 1.42 -1.01
C LEU A 74 4.70 0.80 0.31
N THR A 75 5.27 1.64 1.17
CA THR A 75 5.88 1.21 2.45
C THR A 75 4.98 1.36 3.66
N ALA A 76 3.81 2.00 3.51
CA ALA A 76 2.89 2.18 4.63
C ALA A 76 2.49 0.82 5.21
N PRO A 77 2.39 0.69 6.55
CA PRO A 77 1.86 -0.52 7.14
C PRO A 77 0.40 -0.69 6.72
N GLN A 78 0.04 -1.88 6.25
CA GLN A 78 -1.32 -2.23 5.92
C GLN A 78 -1.82 -3.29 6.90
N ALA A 79 -2.93 -3.00 7.59
CA ALA A 79 -3.58 -3.93 8.50
C ALA A 79 -4.98 -4.34 8.02
N PHE A 80 -5.41 -3.81 6.87
CA PHE A 80 -6.78 -3.86 6.37
C PHE A 80 -7.06 -5.17 5.64
N TRP A 81 -6.08 -5.71 4.92
CA TRP A 81 -6.21 -6.93 4.13
C TRP A 81 -5.37 -8.08 4.69
N GLY A 82 -5.86 -9.29 4.44
CA GLY A 82 -5.24 -10.53 4.87
C GLY A 82 -5.88 -11.13 6.12
N PRO A 83 -5.35 -12.26 6.61
CA PRO A 83 -5.97 -13.01 7.69
C PRO A 83 -5.93 -12.23 9.00
N GLN A 84 -6.94 -12.43 9.84
CA GLN A 84 -6.94 -11.83 11.19
C GLN A 84 -5.83 -12.40 12.08
N GLN A 85 -5.40 -13.64 11.80
CA GLN A 85 -4.34 -14.34 12.51
C GLN A 85 -3.24 -14.73 11.53
N GLY A 86 -1.98 -14.50 11.91
CA GLY A 86 -0.81 -14.78 11.09
C GLY A 86 -0.23 -13.54 10.40
N PRO A 87 0.88 -13.71 9.66
CA PRO A 87 1.55 -12.60 8.99
C PRO A 87 0.68 -12.06 7.86
N ARG A 88 0.44 -10.75 7.86
CA ARG A 88 -0.19 -10.05 6.73
C ARG A 88 0.86 -9.77 5.66
N LYS A 89 0.41 -9.77 4.40
CA LYS A 89 1.21 -9.28 3.26
C LYS A 89 1.56 -7.81 3.44
N SER A 90 2.70 -7.39 2.90
CA SER A 90 3.05 -5.97 2.82
C SER A 90 2.04 -5.21 1.94
N LEU A 91 2.03 -3.88 2.01
CA LEU A 91 1.22 -3.07 1.10
C LEU A 91 1.64 -3.29 -0.36
N ALA A 92 2.94 -3.41 -0.64
CA ALA A 92 3.45 -3.68 -1.99
C ALA A 92 2.95 -5.02 -2.55
N ASP A 93 3.01 -6.10 -1.76
CA ASP A 93 2.52 -7.41 -2.18
C ASP A 93 1.00 -7.42 -2.35
N THR A 94 0.28 -6.69 -1.48
CA THR A 94 -1.16 -6.52 -1.59
C THR A 94 -1.53 -5.73 -2.84
N ALA A 95 -0.82 -4.64 -3.13
CA ALA A 95 -1.02 -3.85 -4.34
C ALA A 95 -0.76 -4.69 -5.59
N PHE A 96 0.26 -5.54 -5.59
CA PHE A 96 0.51 -6.46 -6.68
C PHE A 96 -0.68 -7.41 -6.93
N ASP A 97 -1.27 -7.99 -5.88
CA ASP A 97 -2.47 -8.83 -6.00
C ASP A 97 -3.67 -8.07 -6.60
N PHE A 98 -3.87 -6.81 -6.17
CA PHE A 98 -4.97 -5.96 -6.63
C PHE A 98 -4.78 -5.39 -8.04
N LEU A 99 -3.54 -5.35 -8.53
CA LEU A 99 -3.18 -4.91 -9.87
C LEU A 99 -3.09 -6.08 -10.85
N ALA A 100 -3.48 -7.30 -10.45
CA ALA A 100 -3.53 -8.44 -11.35
C ALA A 100 -4.58 -8.27 -12.48
N VAL A 101 -4.52 -9.17 -13.45
CA VAL A 101 -5.22 -9.06 -14.73
C VAL A 101 -6.63 -9.64 -14.61
N PRO A 102 -7.66 -9.03 -15.25
CA PRO A 102 -7.62 -7.96 -16.26
C PRO A 102 -7.45 -6.55 -15.69
N GLY A 103 -6.88 -5.67 -16.51
CA GLY A 103 -6.58 -4.29 -16.15
C GLY A 103 -6.28 -3.43 -17.37
N GLN A 104 -5.77 -2.22 -17.13
CA GLN A 104 -5.35 -1.29 -18.18
C GLN A 104 -4.13 -0.49 -17.72
N VAL A 105 -3.30 -0.05 -18.66
CA VAL A 105 -2.29 0.98 -18.46
C VAL A 105 -2.69 2.20 -19.28
N ILE A 106 -3.03 3.30 -18.61
CA ILE A 106 -3.47 4.55 -19.25
C ILE A 106 -2.41 5.62 -19.00
N ALA A 107 -2.05 6.32 -20.06
CA ALA A 107 -1.26 7.54 -20.02
C ALA A 107 -2.15 8.78 -20.05
N ASP A 108 -1.98 9.67 -19.09
CA ASP A 108 -2.66 10.96 -19.05
C ASP A 108 -1.65 12.10 -19.09
N SER A 109 -1.93 13.10 -19.94
CA SER A 109 -1.21 14.38 -20.01
C SER A 109 0.31 14.25 -20.18
N GLU A 110 0.79 13.18 -20.84
CA GLU A 110 2.23 12.92 -21.07
C GLU A 110 3.09 12.95 -19.79
N ARG A 111 2.46 12.68 -18.64
CA ARG A 111 3.11 12.78 -17.33
C ARG A 111 2.68 11.70 -16.34
N TYR A 112 1.43 11.25 -16.43
CA TYR A 112 0.86 10.35 -15.44
C TYR A 112 0.59 9.00 -16.06
N ILE A 113 0.95 7.94 -15.34
CA ILE A 113 0.50 6.58 -15.65
C ILE A 113 -0.51 6.15 -14.60
N THR A 114 -1.62 5.59 -15.08
CA THR A 114 -2.59 4.87 -14.26
C THR A 114 -2.56 3.40 -14.67
N VAL A 115 -2.23 2.51 -13.74
CA VAL A 115 -2.33 1.05 -13.91
C VAL A 115 -3.54 0.59 -13.13
N THR A 116 -4.42 -0.17 -13.73
CA THR A 116 -5.56 -0.77 -13.05
C THR A 116 -5.49 -2.27 -13.13
N GLY A 117 -6.16 -2.95 -12.21
CA GLY A 117 -6.26 -4.40 -12.20
C GLY A 117 -7.34 -4.86 -11.22
N CYS A 118 -7.45 -6.16 -11.03
CA CYS A 118 -8.37 -6.76 -10.07
C CYS A 118 -7.72 -7.93 -9.34
N VAL A 119 -8.21 -8.26 -8.14
CA VAL A 119 -7.77 -9.47 -7.42
C VAL A 119 -8.17 -10.71 -8.21
N PHE A 120 -7.22 -11.63 -8.41
CA PHE A 120 -7.45 -12.85 -9.18
C PHE A 120 -8.66 -13.64 -8.66
N HIS A 121 -9.57 -14.00 -9.57
CA HIS A 121 -10.88 -14.62 -9.28
C HIS A 121 -11.85 -13.81 -8.39
N PHE A 122 -11.55 -12.54 -8.08
CA PHE A 122 -12.39 -11.70 -7.23
C PHE A 122 -12.34 -10.22 -7.64
N CYS A 123 -12.75 -9.89 -8.87
CA CYS A 123 -12.66 -8.53 -9.41
C CYS A 123 -13.55 -7.47 -8.74
N SER A 124 -14.44 -7.87 -7.82
CA SER A 124 -15.10 -6.93 -6.91
C SER A 124 -14.09 -6.18 -6.04
N ASN A 125 -12.91 -6.78 -5.83
CA ASN A 125 -11.76 -6.08 -5.31
C ASN A 125 -10.85 -5.70 -6.49
N ARG A 126 -10.60 -4.40 -6.65
CA ARG A 126 -9.82 -3.88 -7.76
C ARG A 126 -8.88 -2.77 -7.35
N GLY A 127 -7.74 -2.70 -8.03
CA GLY A 127 -6.66 -1.76 -7.76
C GLY A 127 -6.53 -0.69 -8.84
N LEU A 128 -6.00 0.45 -8.41
CA LEU A 128 -5.50 1.53 -9.25
C LEU A 128 -4.17 2.00 -8.67
N LEU A 129 -3.12 1.97 -9.46
CA LEU A 129 -1.84 2.59 -9.18
C LEU A 129 -1.70 3.81 -10.05
N TRP A 130 -1.40 4.95 -9.45
CA TRP A 130 -1.17 6.21 -10.13
C TRP A 130 0.26 6.68 -9.85
N VAL A 131 0.96 7.09 -10.90
CA VAL A 131 2.37 7.51 -10.81
C VAL A 131 2.58 8.82 -11.56
N ASP A 132 3.21 9.79 -10.89
CA ASP A 132 3.76 10.99 -11.53
C ASP A 132 5.17 10.74 -12.06
N LEU A 133 5.31 10.55 -13.38
CA LEU A 133 6.55 10.14 -14.00
C LEU A 133 7.57 11.27 -14.20
N ASN A 134 7.14 12.54 -14.17
CA ASN A 134 8.01 13.67 -14.51
C ASN A 134 8.42 14.51 -13.29
N ALA A 135 8.13 14.04 -12.06
CA ALA A 135 8.55 14.70 -10.84
C ALA A 135 9.95 14.24 -10.41
N LYS A 136 10.77 15.17 -9.90
CA LYS A 136 12.09 14.86 -9.31
C LYS A 136 11.98 13.81 -8.20
N ASP A 137 10.92 13.91 -7.41
CA ASP A 137 10.51 12.94 -6.41
C ASP A 137 9.13 12.42 -6.82
N PRO A 138 9.05 11.29 -7.55
CA PRO A 138 7.78 10.74 -8.03
C PRO A 138 6.79 10.53 -6.88
N LEU A 139 5.56 10.98 -7.10
CA LEU A 139 4.43 10.67 -6.24
C LEU A 139 3.75 9.40 -6.77
N VAL A 140 3.60 8.42 -5.89
CA VAL A 140 2.98 7.12 -6.17
C VAL A 140 1.80 6.95 -5.23
N ILE A 141 0.63 6.72 -5.81
CA ILE A 141 -0.62 6.52 -5.07
C ILE A 141 -1.20 5.18 -5.49
N PHE A 142 -1.46 4.31 -4.51
CA PHE A 142 -2.21 3.08 -4.72
C PHE A 142 -3.61 3.22 -4.11
N ALA A 143 -4.64 3.06 -4.92
CA ALA A 143 -6.02 2.99 -4.50
C ALA A 143 -6.57 1.58 -4.69
N ALA A 144 -7.41 1.13 -3.77
CA ALA A 144 -8.07 -0.16 -3.83
C ALA A 144 -9.54 -0.02 -3.44
N ILE A 145 -10.43 -0.60 -4.25
CA ILE A 145 -11.82 -0.82 -3.87
C ILE A 145 -11.90 -2.19 -3.21
N ASP A 146 -12.47 -2.23 -2.02
CA ASP A 146 -12.70 -3.44 -1.24
C ASP A 146 -14.17 -3.58 -0.91
N TRP A 147 -14.72 -4.79 -1.11
CA TRP A 147 -16.09 -5.11 -0.76
C TRP A 147 -16.24 -5.22 0.76
N THR A 148 -17.14 -4.41 1.32
CA THR A 148 -17.48 -4.50 2.74
C THR A 148 -18.43 -5.69 2.94
N THR A 149 -18.00 -6.69 3.71
CA THR A 149 -18.82 -7.90 3.97
C THR A 149 -20.00 -7.60 4.88
N GLU A 150 -21.08 -7.05 4.31
CA GLU A 150 -22.31 -6.63 5.03
C GLU A 150 -23.51 -7.53 4.70
N ASN A 151 -23.34 -8.85 4.75
CA ASN A 151 -24.37 -9.85 4.41
C ASN A 151 -24.91 -9.78 2.96
N ARG A 152 -24.27 -9.02 2.07
CA ARG A 152 -24.63 -8.89 0.65
C ARG A 152 -23.51 -9.40 -0.22
N THR A 153 -23.81 -10.25 -1.20
CA THR A 153 -22.80 -10.71 -2.14
C THR A 153 -22.29 -9.56 -3.02
N PRO A 154 -21.05 -9.63 -3.55
CA PRO A 154 -20.47 -8.53 -4.34
C PRO A 154 -21.16 -8.23 -5.69
N ASP A 155 -22.17 -9.00 -6.09
CA ASP A 155 -23.01 -8.77 -7.27
C ASP A 155 -24.34 -8.09 -6.93
N ASP A 156 -24.66 -7.95 -5.64
CA ASP A 156 -25.82 -7.17 -5.18
C ASP A 156 -25.57 -5.67 -5.45
N PRO A 157 -26.46 -4.97 -6.17
CA PRO A 157 -26.34 -3.52 -6.41
C PRO A 157 -26.28 -2.68 -5.13
N ALA A 158 -26.77 -3.20 -4.01
CA ALA A 158 -26.72 -2.56 -2.71
C ALA A 158 -25.47 -2.96 -1.88
N ALA A 159 -24.60 -3.83 -2.38
CA ALA A 159 -23.33 -4.14 -1.71
C ALA A 159 -22.49 -2.87 -1.57
N THR A 160 -21.94 -2.65 -0.38
CA THR A 160 -21.17 -1.45 -0.06
C THR A 160 -19.68 -1.72 -0.23
N TYR A 161 -18.96 -0.67 -0.60
CA TYR A 161 -17.54 -0.74 -0.87
C TYR A 161 -16.79 0.39 -0.18
N THR A 162 -15.56 0.10 0.22
CA THR A 162 -14.60 1.08 0.73
C THR A 162 -13.51 1.31 -0.32
N VAL A 163 -13.20 2.57 -0.60
CA VAL A 163 -12.00 2.97 -1.34
C VAL A 163 -10.90 3.30 -0.35
N TRP A 164 -9.83 2.51 -0.37
CA TRP A 164 -8.61 2.80 0.36
C TRP A 164 -7.60 3.47 -0.56
N ILE A 165 -6.89 4.50 -0.07
CA ILE A 165 -5.90 5.25 -0.83
C ILE A 165 -4.63 5.32 0.01
N PHE A 166 -3.53 4.81 -0.52
CA PHE A 166 -2.21 4.85 0.09
C PHE A 166 -1.31 5.70 -0.79
N SER A 167 -0.52 6.57 -0.17
CA SER A 167 0.43 7.42 -0.86
C SER A 167 1.82 7.25 -0.25
N ASP A 168 2.87 7.36 -1.07
CA ASP A 168 4.25 7.36 -0.58
C ASP A 168 4.64 8.70 0.10
N GLN A 169 3.75 9.70 0.00
CA GLN A 169 3.89 11.03 0.59
C GLN A 169 2.61 11.40 1.36
N THR A 170 2.71 12.16 2.45
CA THR A 170 1.55 12.68 3.18
C THR A 170 0.73 13.60 2.28
N LEU A 171 -0.55 13.30 2.13
CA LEU A 171 -1.49 14.07 1.33
C LEU A 171 -2.60 14.66 2.19
N SER A 172 -3.19 15.75 1.72
CA SER A 172 -4.31 16.42 2.37
C SER A 172 -5.53 16.42 1.47
N ALA A 173 -6.71 16.12 2.02
CA ALA A 173 -7.95 16.25 1.26
C ALA A 173 -8.43 17.71 1.14
N LYS A 174 -7.80 18.64 1.85
CA LYS A 174 -8.17 20.05 1.81
C LYS A 174 -7.60 20.71 0.57
N SER A 175 -8.46 21.36 -0.22
CA SER A 175 -8.09 21.94 -1.52
C SER A 175 -7.10 23.09 -1.46
N ASP A 176 -6.98 23.74 -0.30
CA ASP A 176 -6.09 24.87 -0.01
C ASP A 176 -4.73 24.45 0.57
N ASP A 177 -4.55 23.15 0.86
CA ASP A 177 -3.28 22.62 1.34
C ASP A 177 -2.24 22.53 0.22
N LYS A 178 -0.97 22.77 0.55
CA LYS A 178 0.15 22.62 -0.37
C LYS A 178 0.35 21.17 -0.79
N ASN A 179 0.03 20.22 0.09
CA ASN A 179 0.13 18.79 -0.15
C ASN A 179 -1.22 18.17 -0.50
N ARG A 180 -2.13 18.96 -1.09
CA ARG A 180 -3.45 18.46 -1.47
C ARG A 180 -3.37 17.28 -2.44
N VAL A 181 -4.38 16.42 -2.41
CA VAL A 181 -4.53 15.33 -3.40
C VAL A 181 -4.46 15.92 -4.83
N PRO A 182 -3.60 15.39 -5.72
CA PRO A 182 -3.41 15.95 -7.05
C PRO A 182 -4.70 15.92 -7.89
N PRO A 183 -5.07 17.02 -8.58
CA PRO A 183 -6.23 17.03 -9.48
C PRO A 183 -6.16 15.97 -10.59
N ALA A 184 -4.96 15.65 -11.08
CA ALA A 184 -4.76 14.59 -12.06
C ALA A 184 -5.10 13.20 -11.49
N PHE A 185 -4.77 12.93 -10.23
CA PHE A 185 -5.20 11.71 -9.55
C PHE A 185 -6.71 11.68 -9.35
N LEU A 186 -7.33 12.80 -8.92
CA LEU A 186 -8.79 12.90 -8.77
C LEU A 186 -9.52 12.58 -10.08
N LYS A 187 -8.98 13.02 -11.23
CA LYS A 187 -9.51 12.66 -12.55
C LYS A 187 -9.38 11.16 -12.82
N SER A 188 -8.23 10.56 -12.54
CA SER A 188 -7.98 9.12 -12.76
C SER A 188 -8.88 8.24 -11.89
N ILE A 189 -9.02 8.55 -10.59
CA ILE A 189 -9.84 7.78 -9.66
C ILE A 189 -11.34 7.93 -9.97
N ALA A 190 -11.81 9.13 -10.33
CA ALA A 190 -13.19 9.33 -10.78
C ALA A 190 -13.51 8.53 -12.05
N ARG A 191 -12.61 8.54 -13.04
CA ARG A 191 -12.76 7.72 -14.27
C ARG A 191 -12.83 6.22 -13.94
N TRP A 192 -11.95 5.74 -13.07
CA TRP A 192 -11.86 4.32 -12.71
C TRP A 192 -13.07 3.83 -11.91
N THR A 193 -13.49 4.61 -10.91
CA THR A 193 -14.68 4.28 -10.08
C THR A 193 -15.98 4.34 -10.87
N ALA A 194 -16.07 5.17 -11.91
CA ALA A 194 -17.21 5.25 -12.81
C ALA A 194 -17.26 4.11 -13.86
N ALA A 195 -16.23 3.25 -13.94
CA ALA A 195 -16.25 2.07 -14.79
C ALA A 195 -16.85 0.87 -14.02
N PRO A 196 -17.79 0.11 -14.62
CA PRO A 196 -18.26 -1.12 -14.00
C PRO A 196 -17.14 -2.15 -13.92
N VAL A 197 -17.23 -3.06 -12.94
CA VAL A 197 -16.34 -4.23 -12.90
C VAL A 197 -16.61 -5.07 -14.16
N PRO A 198 -15.58 -5.63 -14.83
CA PRO A 198 -15.79 -6.52 -15.97
C PRO A 198 -16.78 -7.63 -15.64
N GLY A 199 -17.83 -7.77 -16.47
CA GLY A 199 -18.91 -8.74 -16.26
C GLY A 199 -20.03 -8.29 -15.31
N GLN A 200 -19.90 -7.16 -14.63
CA GLN A 200 -20.97 -6.55 -13.84
C GLN A 200 -21.68 -5.43 -14.62
N LYS A 201 -22.99 -5.27 -14.36
CA LYS A 201 -23.83 -4.24 -14.98
C LYS A 201 -24.01 -2.98 -14.12
N HIS A 202 -23.59 -3.05 -12.87
CA HIS A 202 -23.75 -1.99 -11.89
C HIS A 202 -22.39 -1.42 -11.50
N LEU A 203 -22.39 -0.15 -11.09
CA LEU A 203 -21.23 0.46 -10.46
C LEU A 203 -21.14 -0.01 -9.01
N GLN A 204 -19.93 -0.07 -8.48
CA GLN A 204 -19.72 -0.39 -7.08
C GLN A 204 -20.21 0.78 -6.22
N ASN A 205 -21.11 0.51 -5.27
CA ASN A 205 -21.65 1.52 -4.37
C ASN A 205 -20.61 1.88 -3.28
N ILE A 206 -19.74 2.82 -3.61
CA ILE A 206 -18.69 3.30 -2.70
C ILE A 206 -19.30 4.24 -1.67
N THR A 207 -19.35 3.78 -0.42
CA THR A 207 -19.91 4.53 0.72
C THR A 207 -18.83 5.13 1.61
N THR A 208 -17.62 4.59 1.55
CA THR A 208 -16.51 4.97 2.43
C THR A 208 -15.26 5.21 1.61
N ALA A 209 -14.52 6.28 1.92
CA ALA A 209 -13.18 6.50 1.41
C ALA A 209 -12.21 6.76 2.57
N VAL A 210 -11.01 6.20 2.48
CA VAL A 210 -9.96 6.35 3.50
C VAL A 210 -8.63 6.64 2.82
N LEU A 211 -8.05 7.79 3.14
CA LEU A 211 -6.67 8.14 2.79
C LEU A 211 -5.74 7.71 3.91
N VAL A 212 -4.70 6.97 3.59
CA VAL A 212 -3.73 6.42 4.53
C VAL A 212 -2.38 7.08 4.27
N ASP A 213 -1.85 7.74 5.30
CA ASP A 213 -0.54 8.36 5.26
C ASP A 213 0.59 7.33 5.16
N PRO A 214 1.82 7.73 4.78
CA PRO A 214 2.97 6.83 4.70
C PRO A 214 3.31 6.13 6.02
N ASP A 215 2.91 6.68 7.16
CA ASP A 215 3.09 6.06 8.48
C ASP A 215 1.98 5.07 8.86
N GLY A 216 0.94 4.95 8.02
CA GLY A 216 -0.21 4.08 8.24
C GLY A 216 -1.42 4.76 8.89
N THR A 217 -1.34 6.06 9.20
CA THR A 217 -2.45 6.78 9.83
C THR A 217 -3.63 6.93 8.85
N PRO A 218 -4.82 6.41 9.17
CA PRO A 218 -5.99 6.53 8.30
C PRO A 218 -6.75 7.84 8.54
N HIS A 219 -7.20 8.45 7.45
CA HIS A 219 -8.04 9.65 7.41
C HIS A 219 -9.28 9.36 6.59
N GLN A 220 -10.45 9.33 7.23
CA GLN A 220 -11.70 9.13 6.52
C GLN A 220 -12.05 10.38 5.72
N LEU A 221 -12.42 10.16 4.46
CA LEU A 221 -12.83 11.19 3.51
C LEU A 221 -14.25 10.88 3.01
N PRO A 222 -15.05 11.90 2.69
CA PRO A 222 -16.30 11.66 1.98
C PRO A 222 -15.97 11.26 0.52
N PRO A 223 -16.65 10.27 -0.08
CA PRO A 223 -16.33 9.79 -1.43
C PRO A 223 -16.39 10.88 -2.52
N ASP A 224 -17.26 11.87 -2.36
CA ASP A 224 -17.39 13.02 -3.26
C ASP A 224 -16.13 13.90 -3.32
N ALA A 225 -15.33 13.96 -2.25
CA ALA A 225 -14.04 14.63 -2.24
C ALA A 225 -13.03 13.99 -3.22
N LEU A 226 -13.27 12.74 -3.62
CA LEU A 226 -12.48 12.02 -4.63
C LEU A 226 -13.10 12.12 -6.04
N GLY A 227 -14.23 12.83 -6.19
CA GLY A 227 -15.04 12.82 -7.42
C GLY A 227 -15.80 11.50 -7.62
N VAL A 228 -15.90 10.66 -6.59
CA VAL A 228 -16.63 9.39 -6.63
C VAL A 228 -18.08 9.67 -6.29
N THR A 229 -18.99 9.40 -7.24
CA THR A 229 -20.43 9.57 -7.00
C THR A 229 -20.96 8.33 -6.28
N SER A 230 -21.40 8.47 -5.02
CA SER A 230 -22.11 7.40 -4.34
C SER A 230 -23.47 7.19 -5.01
N THR A 231 -23.77 5.94 -5.39
CA THR A 231 -25.11 5.56 -5.84
C THR A 231 -25.98 5.41 -4.61
N GLU A 232 -26.43 6.52 -4.01
CA GLU A 232 -27.53 6.45 -3.07
C GLU A 232 -28.74 5.84 -3.80
N VAL A 233 -29.12 4.63 -3.40
CA VAL A 233 -30.43 4.07 -3.74
C VAL A 233 -31.44 5.00 -3.08
N LYS A 234 -32.00 5.94 -3.84
CA LYS A 234 -33.18 6.68 -3.44
C LYS A 234 -34.27 5.65 -3.14
N GLY A 235 -34.48 5.37 -1.86
CA GLY A 235 -35.54 4.50 -1.39
C GLY A 235 -36.87 4.96 -1.98
N LYS A 236 -37.54 4.04 -2.66
CA LYS A 236 -38.99 4.09 -2.86
C LYS A 236 -39.62 3.12 -1.89
#